data_AF-A0AAE1QKY2-F1
#
_entry.id   AF-A0AAE1QKY2-F1
#
_cell.length_a   1.000
_cell.length_b   1.000
_cell.length_c   1.000
_cell.angle_alpha   90.00
_cell.angle_beta   90.00
_cell.angle_gamma   90.00
#
_symmetry.space_group_name_H-M   'P 1'
#
loop_
_entity.id
_entity.type
_entity.pdbx_description
1 polymer ?
#
loop_
_entity_poly.entity_id
_entity_poly.type
_entity_poly.pdbx_seq_one_letter_code
_entity_poly.pdbx_strand_id
1 'polypeptide(L)'
;MATFLEDTGLMNDSQHGFRKSRSCLTQLLVHYEKVLTSLENNKDVDVVYLDIAKAFDKVDHGILLHKLRRMGITGELGRWL
;
A
#
# COMPACT_ATOMS: atom_id res chain seq x y z
N MET A 1 -12.76 1.42 9.22
CA MET A 1 -12.18 1.11 7.91
C MET A 1 -10.77 0.53 8.03
N ALA A 2 -9.79 1.26 8.57
CA ALA A 2 -8.41 0.77 8.68
C ALA A 2 -8.31 -0.60 9.41
N THR A 3 -8.89 -0.73 10.61
CA THR A 3 -8.90 -2.00 11.36
C THR A 3 -9.57 -3.14 10.57
N PHE A 4 -10.71 -2.87 9.94
CA PHE A 4 -11.38 -3.85 9.07
C PHE A 4 -10.47 -4.34 7.94
N LEU A 5 -9.75 -3.43 7.26
CA LEU A 5 -8.83 -3.79 6.17
C LEU A 5 -7.62 -4.60 6.66
N GLU A 6 -7.15 -4.33 7.88
CA GLU A 6 -6.09 -5.11 8.54
C GLU A 6 -6.59 -6.51 8.92
N ASP A 7 -7.73 -6.60 9.62
CA ASP A 7 -8.29 -7.87 10.12
C ASP A 7 -8.73 -8.81 8.99
N THR A 8 -9.16 -8.25 7.85
CA THR A 8 -9.56 -9.01 6.66
C THR A 8 -8.39 -9.35 5.73
N GLY A 9 -7.16 -8.90 6.05
CA GLY A 9 -5.99 -9.15 5.22
C GLY A 9 -6.05 -8.51 3.83
N LEU A 10 -6.85 -7.45 3.66
CA LEU A 10 -7.03 -6.78 2.37
C LEU A 10 -5.92 -5.77 2.03
N MET A 11 -5.01 -5.52 2.99
CA MET A 11 -3.86 -4.62 2.82
C MET A 11 -2.64 -5.39 2.34
N ASN A 12 -1.91 -4.82 1.37
CA ASN A 12 -0.66 -5.41 0.89
C ASN A 12 0.43 -5.34 1.98
N ASP A 13 1.12 -6.45 2.24
CA ASP A 13 2.20 -6.53 3.24
C ASP A 13 3.46 -5.76 2.90
N SER A 14 3.64 -5.29 1.68
CA SER A 14 4.69 -4.33 1.32
C SER A 14 4.22 -2.88 1.42
N GLN A 15 2.97 -2.62 1.82
CA GLN A 15 2.49 -1.27 2.11
C GLN A 15 2.91 -0.88 3.53
N HIS A 16 3.66 0.21 3.66
CA HIS A 16 4.05 0.76 4.97
C HIS A 16 3.40 2.12 5.27
N GLY A 17 3.08 2.89 4.23
CA GLY A 17 2.39 4.18 4.38
C GLY A 17 0.97 3.99 4.92
N PHE A 18 0.58 4.89 5.83
CA PHE A 18 -0.76 4.93 6.44
C PHE A 18 -1.19 3.65 7.17
N ARG A 19 -0.25 2.80 7.61
CA ARG A 19 -0.51 1.59 8.39
C ARG A 19 0.06 1.70 9.80
N LYS A 20 -0.68 1.18 10.78
CA LYS A 20 -0.22 1.14 12.18
C LYS A 20 1.01 0.24 12.28
N SER A 21 1.95 0.60 13.15
CA SER A 21 3.19 -0.15 13.40
C SER A 21 4.12 -0.30 12.19
N ARG A 22 3.90 0.48 11.12
CA ARG A 22 4.79 0.54 9.95
C ARG A 22 5.21 1.98 9.70
N SER A 23 6.42 2.16 9.21
CA SER A 23 7.04 3.45 8.96
C SER A 23 7.88 3.43 7.69
N CYS A 24 8.31 4.62 7.23
CA CYS A 24 9.29 4.74 6.15
C CYS A 24 10.56 3.92 6.45
N LEU A 25 11.04 3.97 7.70
CA LEU A 25 12.22 3.21 8.12
C LEU A 25 12.02 1.70 7.98
N THR A 26 10.87 1.16 8.41
CA THR A 26 10.60 -0.28 8.26
C THR A 26 10.55 -0.71 6.79
N GLN A 27 10.04 0.15 5.90
CA GLN A 27 10.02 -0.13 4.46
C GLN A 27 11.45 -0.15 3.90
N LEU A 28 12.25 0.85 4.28
CA LEU A 28 13.64 0.98 3.83
C LEU A 28 14.49 -0.21 4.30
N LEU A 29 14.34 -0.65 5.55
CA LEU A 29 15.07 -1.80 6.08
C LEU A 29 14.74 -3.09 5.31
N VAL A 30 13.45 -3.36 5.06
CA VAL A 30 13.00 -4.53 4.27
C VAL A 30 13.52 -4.44 2.83
N HIS A 31 13.52 -3.26 2.23
CA HIS A 31 14.06 -3.07 0.89
C HIS A 31 15.58 -3.30 0.85
N TYR A 32 16.31 -2.71 1.81
CA TYR A 32 17.76 -2.85 1.92
C TYR A 32 18.18 -4.31 2.09
N GLU A 33 17.48 -5.07 2.94
CA GLU A 33 17.71 -6.51 3.11
C GLU A 33 17.53 -7.27 1.79
N LYS A 34 16.47 -7.00 1.03
CA LYS A 34 16.23 -7.62 -0.28
C LYS A 34 17.33 -7.32 -1.30
N VAL A 35 17.83 -6.07 -1.31
CA VAL A 35 18.95 -5.67 -2.17
C VAL A 35 20.21 -6.43 -1.77
N LEU A 36 20.54 -6.43 -0.47
CA LEU A 36 21.74 -7.09 0.06
C LEU A 36 21.74 -8.59 -0.25
N THR A 37 20.65 -9.30 0.05
CA THR A 37 20.53 -10.73 -0.24
C THR A 37 20.63 -11.02 -1.74
N SER A 38 20.17 -10.13 -2.60
CA SER A 38 20.30 -10.33 -4.06
C SER A 38 21.76 -10.19 -4.51
N LEU A 39 22.47 -9.18 -3.99
CA LEU A 39 23.89 -8.97 -4.26
C LEU A 39 24.76 -10.12 -3.74
N GLU A 40 24.49 -10.63 -2.53
CA GLU A 40 25.17 -11.80 -1.96
C GLU A 40 24.99 -13.06 -2.84
N ASN A 41 23.85 -13.16 -3.52
CA ASN A 41 23.56 -14.23 -4.47
C ASN A 41 24.09 -13.96 -5.89
N ASN A 42 24.97 -12.97 -6.06
CA ASN A 42 25.52 -12.53 -7.35
C ASN A 42 24.43 -12.21 -8.39
N LYS A 43 23.32 -11.62 -7.95
CA LYS A 43 22.25 -11.13 -8.83
C LYS A 43 22.33 -9.62 -8.96
N ASP A 44 22.07 -9.12 -10.16
CA ASP A 44 21.90 -7.70 -10.40
C ASP A 44 20.58 -7.20 -9.81
N VAL A 45 20.56 -5.94 -9.37
CA VAL A 45 19.40 -5.31 -8.75
C VAL A 45 19.16 -3.95 -9.36
N ASP A 46 18.00 -3.79 -10.00
CA ASP A 46 17.49 -2.52 -10.48
C ASP A 46 16.30 -2.06 -9.62
N VAL A 47 16.24 -0.76 -9.33
CA VAL A 47 15.16 -0.17 -8.51
C VAL A 47 14.47 0.94 -9.28
N VAL A 48 13.14 0.83 -9.40
CA VAL A 48 12.29 1.86 -10.02
C VAL A 48 11.48 2.57 -8.95
N TYR A 49 11.72 3.87 -8.80
CA TYR A 49 10.93 4.74 -7.93
C TYR A 49 9.84 5.44 -8.74
N LEU A 50 8.60 5.33 -8.27
CA LEU A 50 7.42 5.95 -8.89
C LEU A 50 6.81 6.94 -7.91
N ASP A 51 6.50 8.14 -8.40
CA ASP A 51 5.75 9.15 -7.65
C ASP A 51 4.55 9.65 -8.48
N ILE A 52 3.42 9.85 -7.80
CA ILE A 52 2.19 10.37 -8.42
C ILE A 52 1.99 11.80 -7.93
N ALA A 53 2.33 12.76 -8.78
CA ALA A 53 2.12 14.17 -8.48
C ALA A 53 0.64 14.46 -8.19
N LYS A 54 0.36 15.05 -7.03
CA LYS A 54 -0.99 15.41 -6.56
C LYS A 54 -1.97 14.22 -6.54
N ALA A 55 -1.54 13.08 -5.99
CA ALA A 55 -2.31 11.83 -5.99
C ALA A 55 -3.76 11.98 -5.48
N PHE A 56 -3.99 12.75 -4.41
CA PHE A 56 -5.33 12.96 -3.87
C PHE A 56 -6.22 13.85 -4.76
N ASP A 57 -5.64 14.81 -5.47
CA ASP A 57 -6.39 15.66 -6.40
C ASP A 57 -6.76 14.91 -7.70
N LYS A 58 -5.95 13.90 -8.07
CA LYS A 58 -6.08 13.17 -9.33
C LYS A 58 -6.83 11.84 -9.23
N VAL A 59 -7.15 11.38 -8.02
CA VAL A 59 -7.84 10.10 -7.85
C VAL A 59 -9.25 10.17 -8.42
N ASP A 60 -9.58 9.23 -9.31
CA ASP A 60 -10.94 9.10 -9.82
C ASP A 60 -11.84 8.54 -8.70
N HIS A 61 -12.86 9.31 -8.32
CA HIS A 61 -13.75 8.98 -7.21
C HIS A 61 -14.66 7.79 -7.56
N GLY A 62 -15.07 7.64 -8.82
CA GLY A 62 -15.91 6.52 -9.25
C GLY A 62 -15.16 5.18 -9.16
N ILE A 63 -13.92 5.15 -9.63
CA ILE A 63 -13.03 3.99 -9.52
C ILE A 63 -12.71 3.68 -8.06
N LEU A 64 -12.41 4.71 -7.25
CA LEU A 64 -12.15 4.53 -5.82
C LEU A 64 -13.34 3.88 -5.11
N LEU A 65 -14.54 4.44 -5.25
CA LEU A 65 -15.75 3.92 -4.62
C LEU A 65 -16.13 2.53 -5.14
N HIS A 66 -15.88 2.23 -6.42
CA HIS A 66 -16.06 0.88 -6.96
C HIS A 66 -15.11 -0.13 -6.29
N LYS A 67 -13.83 0.22 -6.10
CA LYS A 67 -12.86 -0.64 -5.40
C LYS A 67 -13.23 -0.83 -3.93
N LEU A 68 -13.59 0.23 -3.22
CA LEU A 68 -13.99 0.14 -1.81
C LEU A 68 -15.21 -0.79 -1.62
N ARG A 69 -16.22 -0.70 -2.50
CA ARG A 69 -17.37 -1.61 -2.49
C ARG A 69 -16.97 -3.06 -2.72
N ARG A 70 -16.07 -3.33 -3.67
CA ARG A 70 -15.52 -4.68 -3.90
C ARG A 70 -14.71 -5.23 -2.73
N MET A 71 -14.12 -4.35 -1.92
CA MET A 71 -13.41 -4.70 -0.69
C MET A 71 -14.35 -4.90 0.51
N GLY A 72 -15.68 -4.84 0.31
CA GLY A 72 -16.68 -5.04 1.36
C GLY A 72 -17.10 -3.78 2.11
N ILE A 73 -16.58 -2.60 1.74
CA ILE A 73 -16.99 -1.32 2.33
C ILE A 73 -18.31 -0.90 1.68
N THR A 74 -19.41 -1.21 2.37
CA THR A 74 -20.78 -0.97 1.91
C THR A 74 -21.64 -0.41 3.06
N GLY A 75 -22.97 -0.40 2.91
CA GLY A 75 -23.88 0.10 3.94
C GLY A 75 -23.83 1.62 4.12
N GLU A 76 -24.07 2.11 5.33
CA GLU A 76 -24.07 3.54 5.65
C GLU A 76 -22.71 4.19 5.39
N LEU A 77 -21.62 3.54 5.82
CA LEU A 77 -20.27 4.05 5.60
C LEU A 77 -19.94 4.16 4.11
N GLY A 78 -20.28 3.14 3.31
CA GLY A 78 -20.06 3.16 1.86
C GLY A 78 -20.96 4.14 1.09
N ARG A 79 -22.05 4.64 1.71
CA ARG A 79 -22.87 5.73 1.17
C ARG A 79 -22.38 7.11 1.60
N TRP A 80 -21.73 7.20 2.75
CA TRP A 80 -21.16 8.43 3.27
C TRP A 80 -19.88 8.84 2.52
N LEU A 81 -19.08 7.85 2.12
CA LEU A 81 -17.90 8.00 1.26
C LEU A 81 -18.31 8.29 -0.19
#